data_AF-A0A935EAM8-F1
#
_entry.id   AF-A0A935EAM8-F1
#
_cell.length_a   1.000
_cell.length_b   1.000
_cell.length_c   1.000
_cell.angle_alpha   90.00
_cell.angle_beta   90.00
_cell.angle_gamma   90.00
#
_symmetry.space_group_name_H-M   'P 1'
#
loop_
_entity.id
_entity.type
_entity.pdbx_description
1 polymer ?
#
loop_
_entity_poly.entity_id
_entity_poly.type
_entity_poly.pdbx_seq_one_letter_code
_entity_poly.pdbx_strand_id
1 'polypeptide(L)'
;MGLYGYGSGILRFTYPPAAASIVWPFSLLDESIGSRLWLALTVVAFVGAYGIAATHLRGTRTITPAHALLGAAVALWFAPAVSTMRLGQINGFVAALLCIDIVAFARSRAWAGVGIGLAAAVKVTPLAVIPVVWAGTRRGDSRLAARNAIGAFVAITAIGALVAPASTWQFVQRLGGRAAVPAGVPSVDLRAGLRSIIAAQRAADVAWIVASLALTAAALRTARRLAHAPGPTDGVGLVTVGMCLSTTISPFSSVHHLTFATVAVALWAARSAGVADRVVAGFGALVLLDPTGGDLTAMRWAMLALCIVTVVALPAPTDFVAAGAIREDRETTARRAPRCPI
;
A
#
# COMPACT_ATOMS: atom_id res chain seq x y z
N MET A 1 -17.80 -8.82 6.34
CA MET A 1 -17.63 -9.79 7.40
C MET A 1 -16.18 -9.66 7.76
N GLY A 2 -15.90 -9.01 8.89
CA GLY A 2 -14.67 -9.28 9.60
C GLY A 2 -14.81 -10.65 10.26
N LEU A 3 -13.75 -11.45 10.28
CA LEU A 3 -13.85 -12.84 10.73
C LEU A 3 -13.98 -13.01 12.27
N TYR A 4 -13.64 -12.00 13.06
CA TYR A 4 -13.79 -12.05 14.52
C TYR A 4 -15.17 -11.54 14.93
N GLY A 5 -16.01 -12.41 15.49
CA GLY A 5 -17.36 -12.09 15.96
C GLY A 5 -18.46 -12.43 14.96
N TYR A 6 -18.63 -13.72 14.65
CA TYR A 6 -19.84 -14.24 14.01
C TYR A 6 -21.07 -13.71 14.77
N GLY A 7 -21.85 -12.84 14.13
CA GLY A 7 -23.12 -12.33 14.67
C GLY A 7 -23.11 -10.92 15.29
N SER A 8 -21.95 -10.27 15.52
CA SER A 8 -21.95 -8.92 16.12
C SER A 8 -22.39 -7.79 15.17
N GLY A 9 -22.36 -8.04 13.85
CA GLY A 9 -22.78 -7.06 12.84
C GLY A 9 -21.85 -5.83 12.69
N ILE A 10 -20.73 -5.77 13.40
CA ILE A 10 -19.87 -4.58 13.50
C ILE A 10 -19.17 -4.24 12.17
N LEU A 11 -18.88 -5.23 11.29
CA LEU A 11 -18.30 -4.99 9.95
C LEU A 11 -18.99 -5.78 8.83
N ARG A 12 -19.71 -5.04 7.97
CA ARG A 12 -20.40 -5.57 6.78
C ARG A 12 -19.43 -6.17 5.76
N PHE A 13 -19.90 -7.12 4.94
CA PHE A 13 -19.11 -7.67 3.82
C PHE A 13 -19.02 -6.63 2.71
N THR A 14 -17.85 -6.04 2.56
CA THR A 14 -17.54 -4.96 1.60
C THR A 14 -16.60 -5.41 0.49
N TYR A 15 -16.36 -6.72 0.38
CA TYR A 15 -15.46 -7.28 -0.63
C TYR A 15 -16.22 -7.67 -1.90
N PRO A 16 -15.52 -7.74 -3.05
CA PRO A 16 -16.02 -8.42 -4.23
C PRO A 16 -16.40 -9.88 -3.93
N PRO A 17 -17.32 -10.49 -4.71
CA PRO A 17 -17.75 -11.87 -4.51
C PRO A 17 -16.61 -12.90 -4.50
N ALA A 18 -15.51 -12.66 -5.24
CA ALA A 18 -14.36 -13.55 -5.24
C ALA A 18 -13.75 -13.78 -3.84
N ALA A 19 -13.81 -12.78 -2.96
CA ALA A 19 -13.36 -12.95 -1.57
C ALA A 19 -14.24 -13.91 -0.78
N ALA A 20 -15.52 -14.01 -1.12
CA ALA A 20 -16.44 -14.91 -0.42
C ALA A 20 -16.00 -16.36 -0.62
N SER A 21 -15.50 -16.74 -1.79
CA SER A 21 -14.97 -18.08 -2.05
C SER A 21 -13.76 -18.45 -1.19
N ILE A 22 -12.96 -17.46 -0.79
CA ILE A 22 -11.79 -17.65 0.09
C ILE A 22 -12.23 -17.81 1.55
N VAL A 23 -13.21 -17.01 1.97
CA VAL A 23 -13.68 -16.96 3.36
C VAL A 23 -14.71 -18.05 3.66
N TRP A 24 -15.50 -18.47 2.67
CA TRP A 24 -16.61 -19.41 2.83
C TRP A 24 -16.20 -20.75 3.48
N PRO A 25 -15.06 -21.39 3.16
CA PRO A 25 -14.64 -22.62 3.84
C PRO A 25 -14.52 -22.47 5.37
N PHE A 26 -14.21 -21.26 5.87
CA PHE A 26 -14.13 -20.99 7.31
C PHE A 26 -15.50 -20.93 7.98
N SER A 27 -16.60 -20.88 7.22
CA SER A 27 -17.97 -20.99 7.74
C SER A 27 -18.38 -22.42 8.10
N LEU A 28 -17.58 -23.41 7.68
CA LEU A 28 -17.77 -24.81 8.04
C LEU A 28 -17.08 -25.17 9.37
N LEU A 29 -16.28 -24.26 9.92
CA LEU A 29 -15.52 -24.45 11.15
C LEU A 29 -16.25 -23.79 12.32
N ASP A 30 -16.05 -24.32 13.53
CA ASP A 30 -16.38 -23.60 14.75
C ASP A 30 -15.68 -22.24 14.78
N GLU A 31 -16.40 -21.19 15.19
CA GLU A 31 -15.89 -19.82 15.19
C GLU A 31 -14.52 -19.70 15.88
N SER A 32 -14.36 -20.37 17.02
CA SER A 32 -13.11 -20.37 17.78
C SER A 32 -11.94 -20.95 16.99
N ILE A 33 -12.18 -22.01 16.21
CA ILE A 33 -11.16 -22.65 15.38
C ILE A 33 -10.89 -21.81 14.14
N GLY A 34 -11.94 -21.40 13.43
CA GLY A 34 -11.84 -20.60 12.20
C GLY A 34 -11.13 -19.27 12.44
N SER A 35 -11.46 -18.57 13.53
CA SER A 35 -10.84 -17.28 13.88
C SER A 35 -9.36 -17.41 14.25
N ARG A 36 -8.97 -18.43 15.02
CA ARG A 36 -7.57 -18.72 15.35
C ARG A 36 -6.75 -19.10 14.12
N LEU A 37 -7.31 -19.96 13.26
CA LEU A 37 -6.66 -20.37 12.03
C LEU A 37 -6.45 -19.17 11.10
N TRP A 38 -7.48 -18.33 10.92
CA TRP A 38 -7.37 -17.12 10.11
C TRP A 38 -6.36 -16.13 10.68
N LEU A 39 -6.30 -15.98 12.01
CA LEU A 39 -5.29 -15.13 12.65
C LEU A 39 -3.89 -15.62 12.30
N ALA A 40 -3.63 -16.92 12.50
CA ALA A 40 -2.34 -17.53 12.21
C ALA A 40 -1.95 -17.35 10.74
N LEU A 41 -2.87 -17.62 9.81
CA LEU A 41 -2.65 -17.42 8.38
C LEU A 41 -2.42 -15.95 8.02
N THR A 42 -3.14 -15.02 8.65
CA THR A 42 -2.95 -13.57 8.45
C THR A 42 -1.57 -13.12 8.92
N VAL A 43 -1.11 -13.61 10.08
CA VAL A 43 0.24 -13.34 10.60
C VAL A 43 1.29 -13.88 9.63
N VAL A 44 1.17 -15.14 9.20
CA VAL A 44 2.10 -15.74 8.22
C VAL A 44 2.12 -14.94 6.92
N ALA A 45 0.96 -14.53 6.41
CA ALA A 45 0.86 -13.73 5.19
C ALA A 45 1.55 -12.37 5.33
N PHE A 46 1.37 -11.66 6.46
CA PHE A 46 2.07 -10.41 6.71
C PHE A 46 3.58 -10.58 6.87
N VAL A 47 4.01 -11.57 7.66
CA VAL A 47 5.44 -11.84 7.87
C VAL A 47 6.12 -12.16 6.54
N GLY A 48 5.51 -13.01 5.72
CA GLY A 48 5.99 -13.31 4.38
C GLY A 48 6.00 -12.08 3.47
N ALA A 49 4.91 -11.32 3.43
CA ALA A 49 4.79 -10.13 2.59
C ALA A 49 5.83 -9.06 2.96
N TYR A 50 5.96 -8.70 4.24
CA TYR A 50 6.91 -7.70 4.70
C TYR A 50 8.35 -8.20 4.60
N GLY A 51 8.62 -9.49 4.85
CA GLY A 51 9.93 -10.09 4.64
C GLY A 51 10.38 -10.02 3.19
N ILE A 52 9.48 -10.32 2.25
CA ILE A 52 9.72 -10.14 0.81
C ILE A 52 9.95 -8.66 0.48
N ALA A 53 9.07 -7.76 0.93
CA ALA A 53 9.23 -6.33 0.65
C ALA A 53 10.58 -5.80 1.15
N ALA A 54 10.99 -6.20 2.37
CA ALA A 54 12.24 -5.80 3.00
C ALA A 54 13.49 -6.24 2.22
N THR A 55 13.51 -7.47 1.69
CA THR A 55 14.65 -7.96 0.88
C THR A 55 14.74 -7.30 -0.50
N HIS A 56 13.70 -6.59 -0.93
CA HIS A 56 13.62 -5.91 -2.23
C HIS A 56 13.63 -4.38 -2.16
N LEU A 57 13.84 -3.75 -0.99
CA LEU A 57 13.75 -2.28 -0.82
C LEU A 57 14.71 -1.47 -1.70
N ARG A 58 15.86 -2.04 -2.10
CA ARG A 58 16.97 -1.39 -2.82
C ARG A 58 17.35 -0.03 -2.20
N GLY A 59 18.29 -0.07 -1.27
CA GLY A 59 18.71 1.10 -0.50
C GLY A 59 20.21 1.11 -0.21
N THR A 60 20.63 1.97 0.72
CA THR A 60 22.03 2.13 1.14
C THR A 60 22.62 0.90 1.83
N ARG A 61 21.78 -0.03 2.27
CA ARG A 61 22.19 -1.25 2.99
C ARG A 61 21.48 -2.48 2.42
N THR A 62 22.23 -3.56 2.27
CA THR A 62 21.67 -4.89 2.01
C THR A 62 21.01 -5.41 3.27
N ILE A 63 19.75 -5.83 3.16
CA ILE A 63 19.00 -6.38 4.29
C ILE A 63 19.10 -7.91 4.23
N THR A 64 19.67 -8.51 5.27
CA THR A 64 19.75 -9.97 5.37
C THR A 64 18.35 -10.57 5.65
N PRO A 65 18.10 -11.85 5.31
CA PRO A 65 16.81 -12.48 5.60
C PRO A 65 16.40 -12.43 7.07
N ALA A 66 17.36 -12.53 8.01
CA ALA A 66 17.08 -12.42 9.44
C ALA A 66 16.60 -11.01 9.84
N HIS A 67 17.24 -9.95 9.33
CA HIS A 67 16.80 -8.57 9.56
C HIS A 67 15.47 -8.28 8.87
N ALA A 68 15.22 -8.85 7.68
CA ALA A 68 13.94 -8.75 7.00
C ALA A 68 12.81 -9.38 7.84
N LEU A 69 13.06 -10.55 8.42
CA LEU A 69 12.10 -11.23 9.30
C LEU A 69 11.84 -10.44 10.59
N LEU A 70 12.89 -9.90 11.20
CA LEU A 70 12.76 -9.04 12.38
C LEU A 70 11.96 -7.77 12.06
N GLY A 71 12.28 -7.10 10.96
CA GLY A 71 11.54 -5.93 10.49
C GLY A 71 10.07 -6.25 10.19
N ALA A 72 9.80 -7.42 9.61
CA ALA A 72 8.45 -7.91 9.38
C ALA A 72 7.69 -8.16 10.69
N ALA A 73 8.34 -8.72 11.70
CA ALA A 73 7.76 -8.91 13.03
C ALA A 73 7.45 -7.57 13.72
N VAL A 74 8.35 -6.58 13.61
CA VAL A 74 8.10 -5.22 14.12
C VAL A 74 6.92 -4.57 13.39
N ALA A 75 6.83 -4.73 12.07
CA ALA A 75 5.75 -4.19 11.25
C ALA A 75 4.36 -4.74 11.60
N LEU A 76 4.26 -5.89 12.28
CA LEU A 76 2.99 -6.42 12.80
C LEU A 76 2.39 -5.55 13.91
N TRP A 77 3.22 -4.77 14.60
CA TRP A 77 2.80 -3.88 15.68
C TRP A 77 2.29 -2.53 15.19
N PHE A 78 2.47 -2.22 13.91
CA PHE A 78 1.91 -1.00 13.34
C PHE A 78 0.38 -1.12 13.20
N ALA A 79 -0.31 0.00 13.39
CA ALA A 79 -1.75 0.13 13.40
C ALA A 79 -2.45 -0.57 12.21
N PRO A 80 -1.93 -0.58 10.96
CA PRO A 80 -2.58 -1.29 9.86
C PRO A 80 -2.62 -2.81 10.04
N ALA A 81 -1.54 -3.41 10.55
CA ALA A 81 -1.45 -4.85 10.79
C ALA A 81 -2.27 -5.23 12.01
N VAL A 82 -2.14 -4.48 13.12
CA VAL A 82 -2.97 -4.66 14.32
C VAL A 82 -4.45 -4.55 13.98
N SER A 83 -4.86 -3.52 13.24
CA SER A 83 -6.24 -3.34 12.80
C SER A 83 -6.72 -4.50 11.91
N THR A 84 -5.89 -4.97 10.98
CA THR A 84 -6.22 -6.14 10.14
C THR A 84 -6.45 -7.40 10.98
N MET A 85 -5.55 -7.68 11.93
CA MET A 85 -5.62 -8.84 12.80
C MET A 85 -6.76 -8.75 13.82
N ARG A 86 -7.10 -7.56 14.33
CA ARG A 86 -8.24 -7.38 15.23
C ARG A 86 -9.58 -7.53 14.51
N LEU A 87 -9.64 -7.11 13.24
CA LEU A 87 -10.88 -7.06 12.47
C LEU A 87 -11.06 -8.27 11.53
N GLY A 88 -10.07 -9.16 11.42
CA GLY A 88 -10.14 -10.35 10.57
C GLY A 88 -10.20 -9.98 9.10
N GLN A 89 -9.47 -8.93 8.71
CA GLN A 89 -9.48 -8.42 7.34
C GLN A 89 -8.51 -9.22 6.46
N ILE A 90 -8.79 -9.27 5.16
CA ILE A 90 -8.00 -10.04 4.18
C ILE A 90 -6.69 -9.35 3.75
N ASN A 91 -6.32 -8.21 4.35
CA ASN A 91 -5.21 -7.37 3.88
C ASN A 91 -3.84 -8.08 3.90
N GLY A 92 -3.61 -9.01 4.82
CA GLY A 92 -2.37 -9.80 4.86
C GLY A 92 -2.18 -10.62 3.59
N PHE A 93 -3.22 -11.29 3.11
CA PHE A 93 -3.20 -12.07 1.88
C PHE A 93 -3.08 -11.18 0.63
N VAL A 94 -3.77 -10.03 0.64
CA VAL A 94 -3.62 -9.00 -0.40
C VAL A 94 -2.16 -8.53 -0.49
N ALA A 95 -1.52 -8.24 0.65
CA ALA A 95 -0.12 -7.86 0.69
C ALA A 95 0.80 -8.98 0.18
N ALA A 96 0.53 -10.23 0.55
CA ALA A 96 1.29 -11.38 0.06
C ALA A 96 1.23 -11.51 -1.46
N LEU A 97 0.04 -11.39 -2.08
CA LEU A 97 -0.12 -11.41 -3.53
C LEU A 97 0.65 -10.29 -4.23
N LEU A 98 0.60 -9.08 -3.67
CA LEU A 98 1.35 -7.94 -4.19
C LEU A 98 2.87 -8.15 -4.06
N CYS A 99 3.34 -8.73 -2.97
CA CYS A 99 4.75 -9.03 -2.76
C CYS A 99 5.25 -10.21 -3.62
N ILE A 100 4.40 -11.18 -3.94
CA ILE A 100 4.69 -12.21 -4.93
C ILE A 100 5.00 -11.55 -6.29
N ASP A 101 4.25 -10.52 -6.67
CA ASP A 101 4.55 -9.75 -7.88
C ASP A 101 5.82 -8.91 -7.78
N ILE A 102 6.18 -8.38 -6.60
CA ILE A 102 7.50 -7.76 -6.39
C ILE A 102 8.63 -8.72 -6.77
N VAL A 103 8.52 -9.97 -6.34
CA VAL A 103 9.46 -11.03 -6.71
C VAL A 103 9.43 -11.33 -8.21
N ALA A 104 8.24 -11.35 -8.81
CA ALA A 104 8.06 -11.56 -10.24
C ALA A 104 8.74 -10.46 -11.07
N PHE A 105 8.58 -9.20 -10.66
CA PHE A 105 9.23 -8.03 -11.26
C PHE A 105 10.74 -8.11 -11.14
N ALA A 106 11.26 -8.46 -9.96
CA ALA A 106 12.70 -8.59 -9.72
C ALA A 106 13.35 -9.69 -10.58
N ARG A 107 12.57 -10.71 -10.96
CA ARG A 107 13.01 -11.87 -11.75
C ARG A 107 12.54 -11.85 -13.21
N SER A 108 11.99 -10.71 -13.68
CA SER A 108 11.44 -10.54 -15.03
C SER A 108 10.54 -11.70 -15.48
N ARG A 109 9.67 -12.19 -14.58
CA ARG A 109 8.79 -13.32 -14.87
C ARG A 109 7.65 -12.89 -15.78
N ALA A 110 7.33 -13.69 -16.79
CA ALA A 110 6.24 -13.42 -17.74
C ALA A 110 4.85 -13.34 -17.08
N TRP A 111 4.68 -13.93 -15.90
CA TRP A 111 3.43 -13.88 -15.11
C TRP A 111 3.36 -12.69 -14.15
N ALA A 112 4.39 -11.83 -14.08
CA ALA A 112 4.36 -10.64 -13.24
C ALA A 112 3.05 -9.85 -13.47
N GLY A 113 2.48 -9.28 -12.43
CA GLY A 113 1.20 -8.57 -12.46
C GLY A 113 -0.04 -9.43 -12.17
N VAL A 114 0.04 -10.77 -12.33
CA VAL A 114 -1.10 -11.65 -11.99
C VAL A 114 -1.49 -11.48 -10.52
N GLY A 115 -0.53 -11.39 -9.61
CA GLY A 115 -0.78 -11.18 -8.17
C GLY A 115 -1.56 -9.90 -7.88
N ILE A 116 -1.21 -8.79 -8.53
CA ILE A 116 -1.91 -7.50 -8.45
C ILE A 116 -3.36 -7.64 -8.93
N GLY A 117 -3.58 -8.33 -10.05
CA GLY A 117 -4.92 -8.58 -10.58
C GLY A 117 -5.79 -9.43 -9.66
N LEU A 118 -5.24 -10.53 -9.14
CA LEU A 118 -5.91 -11.38 -8.15
C LEU A 118 -6.21 -10.60 -6.87
N ALA A 119 -5.26 -9.82 -6.38
CA ALA A 119 -5.43 -8.99 -5.20
C ALA A 119 -6.55 -7.96 -5.40
N ALA A 120 -6.61 -7.30 -6.56
CA ALA A 120 -7.68 -6.37 -6.94
C ALA A 120 -9.06 -7.04 -7.06
N ALA A 121 -9.10 -8.29 -7.53
CA ALA A 121 -10.34 -9.05 -7.64
C ALA A 121 -10.87 -9.51 -6.28
N VAL A 122 -9.98 -9.80 -5.33
CA VAL A 122 -10.33 -10.18 -3.96
C VAL A 122 -10.65 -8.96 -3.09
N LYS A 123 -9.96 -7.84 -3.29
CA LYS A 123 -10.22 -6.58 -2.61
C LYS A 123 -9.95 -5.46 -3.60
N VAL A 124 -10.90 -4.57 -3.88
CA VAL A 124 -10.75 -3.59 -4.96
C VAL A 124 -9.59 -2.58 -4.76
N THR A 125 -9.08 -2.41 -3.53
CA THR A 125 -8.05 -1.43 -3.17
C THR A 125 -6.80 -1.47 -4.08
N PRO A 126 -6.18 -2.62 -4.41
CA PRO A 126 -5.01 -2.67 -5.27
C PRO A 126 -5.27 -2.35 -6.75
N LEU A 127 -6.51 -2.09 -7.18
CA LEU A 127 -6.81 -1.72 -8.57
C LEU A 127 -6.03 -0.46 -9.00
N ALA A 128 -5.79 0.48 -8.07
CA ALA A 128 -4.98 1.69 -8.34
C ALA A 128 -3.49 1.40 -8.61
N VAL A 129 -3.00 0.20 -8.27
CA VAL A 129 -1.62 -0.22 -8.57
C VAL A 129 -1.41 -0.44 -10.06
N ILE A 130 -2.45 -0.89 -10.79
CA ILE A 130 -2.38 -1.19 -12.23
C ILE A 130 -1.90 0.00 -13.06
N PRO A 131 -2.54 1.20 -13.01
CA PRO A 131 -2.08 2.35 -13.78
C PRO A 131 -0.69 2.85 -13.33
N VAL A 132 -0.35 2.71 -12.05
CA VAL A 132 0.99 3.06 -11.52
C VAL A 132 2.06 2.14 -12.09
N VAL A 133 1.83 0.83 -12.08
CA VAL A 133 2.72 -0.16 -12.71
C VAL A 133 2.81 0.10 -14.21
N TRP A 134 1.69 0.40 -14.89
CA TRP A 134 1.68 0.73 -16.32
C TRP A 134 2.48 2.00 -16.64
N ALA A 135 2.40 3.05 -15.81
CA ALA A 135 3.19 4.26 -15.99
C ALA A 135 4.66 4.08 -15.65
N GLY A 136 4.97 3.17 -14.70
CA GLY A 136 6.32 2.78 -14.31
C GLY A 136 7.03 1.87 -15.32
N THR A 137 6.68 1.93 -16.61
CA THR A 137 7.22 1.03 -17.64
C THR A 137 8.14 1.73 -18.62
N ARG A 138 9.34 1.16 -18.82
CA ARG A 138 10.09 1.26 -20.09
C ARG A 138 9.70 0.03 -20.95
N ARG A 139 9.77 0.14 -22.29
CA ARG A 139 9.19 -0.83 -23.27
C ARG A 139 9.42 -2.31 -22.90
N GLY A 140 8.38 -3.15 -22.99
CA GLY A 140 8.43 -4.63 -22.89
C GLY A 140 7.72 -5.22 -21.66
N ASP A 141 8.50 -5.74 -20.72
CA ASP A 141 8.08 -6.68 -19.66
C ASP A 141 7.06 -6.12 -18.66
N SER A 142 7.11 -4.82 -18.37
CA SER A 142 6.24 -4.23 -17.34
C SER A 142 4.87 -3.79 -17.89
N ARG A 143 4.73 -3.61 -19.21
CA ARG A 143 3.40 -3.50 -19.86
C ARG A 143 2.69 -4.84 -19.91
N LEU A 144 3.44 -5.92 -20.13
CA LEU A 144 2.91 -7.27 -19.98
C LEU A 144 2.37 -7.47 -18.56
N ALA A 145 3.08 -6.99 -17.54
CA ALA A 145 2.61 -7.13 -16.18
C ALA A 145 1.30 -6.39 -15.88
N ALA A 146 1.17 -5.14 -16.32
CA ALA A 146 -0.10 -4.42 -16.16
C ALA A 146 -1.24 -5.08 -16.96
N ARG A 147 -0.95 -5.66 -18.14
CA ARG A 147 -1.93 -6.46 -18.91
C ARG A 147 -2.32 -7.74 -18.17
N ASN A 148 -1.38 -8.45 -17.57
CA ASN A 148 -1.64 -9.63 -16.74
C ASN A 148 -2.51 -9.29 -15.53
N ALA A 149 -2.24 -8.14 -14.88
CA ALA A 149 -3.04 -7.66 -13.77
C ALA A 149 -4.49 -7.38 -14.20
N ILE A 150 -4.68 -6.68 -15.33
CA ILE A 150 -6.01 -6.44 -15.91
C ILE A 150 -6.68 -7.78 -16.25
N GLY A 151 -5.97 -8.68 -16.93
CA GLY A 151 -6.48 -9.98 -17.35
C GLY A 151 -6.93 -10.84 -16.17
N ALA A 152 -6.12 -10.96 -15.12
CA ALA A 152 -6.46 -11.71 -13.92
C ALA A 152 -7.63 -11.06 -13.16
N PHE A 153 -7.65 -9.74 -13.03
CA PHE A 153 -8.75 -9.01 -12.40
C PHE A 153 -10.08 -9.25 -13.15
N VAL A 154 -10.06 -9.07 -14.47
CA VAL A 154 -11.25 -9.26 -15.33
C VAL A 154 -11.71 -10.71 -15.29
N ALA A 155 -10.80 -11.68 -15.43
CA ALA A 155 -11.14 -13.10 -15.44
C ALA A 155 -11.81 -13.53 -14.13
N ILE A 156 -11.22 -13.21 -12.97
CA ILE A 156 -11.81 -13.58 -11.67
C ILE A 156 -13.12 -12.84 -11.40
N THR A 157 -13.20 -11.56 -11.76
CA THR A 157 -14.43 -10.77 -11.61
C THR A 157 -15.55 -11.30 -12.52
N ALA A 158 -15.22 -11.71 -13.75
CA ALA A 158 -16.17 -12.30 -14.70
C ALA A 158 -16.66 -13.66 -14.20
N ILE A 159 -15.77 -14.53 -13.70
CA ILE A 159 -16.17 -15.79 -13.05
C ILE A 159 -17.13 -15.50 -11.88
N GLY A 160 -16.81 -14.52 -11.03
CA GLY A 160 -17.68 -14.10 -9.94
C GLY A 160 -19.04 -13.59 -10.42
N ALA A 161 -19.07 -12.85 -11.53
CA ALA A 161 -20.31 -12.36 -12.15
C ALA A 161 -21.16 -13.50 -12.74
N LEU A 162 -20.54 -14.55 -13.29
CA LEU A 162 -21.23 -15.72 -13.81
C LEU A 162 -21.78 -16.62 -12.70
N VAL A 163 -20.99 -16.85 -11.64
CA VAL A 163 -21.37 -17.72 -10.51
C VAL A 163 -22.36 -17.02 -9.57
N ALA A 164 -22.19 -15.72 -9.33
CA ALA A 164 -22.98 -14.95 -8.38
C ALA A 164 -23.34 -13.54 -8.94
N PRO A 165 -24.19 -13.47 -9.99
CA PRO A 165 -24.50 -12.21 -10.69
C PRO A 165 -25.15 -11.16 -9.77
N ALA A 166 -26.11 -11.56 -8.95
CA ALA A 166 -26.81 -10.66 -8.03
C ALA A 166 -25.84 -10.03 -7.00
N SER A 167 -24.98 -10.85 -6.38
CA SER A 167 -23.97 -10.39 -5.42
C SER A 167 -22.93 -9.47 -6.07
N THR A 168 -22.53 -9.78 -7.30
CA THR A 168 -21.63 -8.93 -8.09
C THR A 168 -22.27 -7.57 -8.38
N TRP A 169 -23.53 -7.56 -8.81
CA TRP A 169 -24.26 -6.33 -9.10
C TRP A 169 -24.45 -5.47 -7.84
N GLN A 170 -24.79 -6.09 -6.71
CA GLN A 170 -24.86 -5.39 -5.42
C GLN A 170 -23.52 -4.77 -5.03
N PHE A 171 -22.41 -5.47 -5.26
CA PHE A 171 -21.07 -4.93 -5.02
C PHE A 171 -20.78 -3.70 -5.91
N VAL A 172 -21.05 -3.80 -7.21
CA VAL A 172 -20.87 -2.68 -8.16
C VAL A 172 -21.70 -1.46 -7.76
N GLN A 173 -22.97 -1.66 -7.36
CA GLN A 173 -23.83 -0.59 -6.87
C GLN A 173 -23.24 0.11 -5.64
N ARG A 174 -22.68 -0.65 -4.70
CA ARG A 174 -22.01 -0.10 -3.50
C ARG A 174 -20.79 0.74 -3.90
N LEU A 175 -19.98 0.24 -4.84
CA LEU A 175 -18.81 0.97 -5.36
C LEU A 175 -19.20 2.31 -6.02
N GLY A 176 -20.33 2.33 -6.73
CA GLY A 176 -20.90 3.53 -7.35
C GLY A 176 -21.52 4.55 -6.38
N GLY A 177 -21.20 4.47 -5.08
CA GLY A 177 -21.65 5.43 -4.08
C GLY A 177 -22.93 5.05 -3.33
N ARG A 178 -23.51 3.86 -3.56
CA ARG A 178 -24.61 3.33 -2.73
C ARG A 178 -24.12 2.58 -1.49
N ALA A 179 -22.82 2.58 -1.23
CA ALA A 179 -22.29 2.05 0.01
C ALA A 179 -22.72 2.95 1.18
N ALA A 180 -23.54 2.42 2.07
CA ALA A 180 -23.73 3.02 3.39
C ALA A 180 -22.42 2.90 4.16
N VAL A 181 -21.66 3.99 4.27
CA VAL A 181 -20.60 4.10 5.26
C VAL A 181 -21.30 4.23 6.62
N PRO A 182 -21.07 3.30 7.57
CA PRO A 182 -21.72 3.41 8.87
C PRO A 182 -21.32 4.74 9.53
N ALA A 183 -22.31 5.47 10.05
CA ALA A 183 -22.08 6.72 10.75
C ALA A 183 -21.12 6.49 11.94
N GLY A 184 -20.18 7.39 12.14
CA GLY A 184 -19.23 7.32 13.26
C GLY A 184 -18.00 6.42 13.05
N VAL A 185 -17.84 5.76 11.90
CA VAL A 185 -16.60 5.01 11.61
C VAL A 185 -15.51 5.98 11.11
N PRO A 186 -14.37 6.11 11.82
CA PRO A 186 -13.28 6.95 11.38
C PRO A 186 -12.72 6.52 10.02
N SER A 187 -12.43 7.49 9.16
CA SER A 187 -11.83 7.25 7.85
C SER A 187 -10.57 8.08 7.65
N VAL A 188 -9.55 7.45 7.08
CA VAL A 188 -8.20 7.94 6.80
C VAL A 188 -8.00 8.08 5.29
N ASP A 189 -8.95 8.77 4.65
CA ASP A 189 -8.89 9.17 3.25
C ASP A 189 -8.99 10.69 3.13
N LEU A 190 -8.61 11.20 1.95
CA LEU A 190 -8.59 12.63 1.70
C LEU A 190 -9.99 13.26 1.71
N ARG A 191 -11.03 12.50 1.33
CA ARG A 191 -12.40 13.02 1.31
C ARG A 191 -12.89 13.29 2.73
N ALA A 192 -12.69 12.35 3.64
CA ALA A 192 -13.01 12.49 5.05
C ALA A 192 -12.18 13.62 5.70
N GLY A 193 -10.89 13.71 5.38
CA GLY A 193 -10.03 14.83 5.79
C GLY A 193 -10.62 16.17 5.36
N LEU A 194 -10.86 16.37 4.06
CA LEU A 194 -11.39 17.62 3.53
C LEU A 194 -12.77 17.99 4.12
N ARG A 195 -13.66 17.01 4.28
CA ARG A 195 -14.97 17.22 4.93
C ARG A 195 -14.87 17.59 6.42
N SER A 196 -13.75 17.30 7.08
CA SER A 196 -13.50 17.72 8.47
C SER A 196 -13.11 19.19 8.61
N ILE A 197 -12.68 19.84 7.53
CA ILE A 197 -12.20 21.24 7.54
C ILE A 197 -12.99 22.17 6.60
N ILE A 198 -13.70 21.63 5.61
CA ILE A 198 -14.56 22.38 4.69
C ILE A 198 -16.02 22.13 5.07
N ALA A 199 -16.71 23.17 5.56
CA ALA A 199 -18.11 23.08 6.00
C ALA A 199 -19.07 22.68 4.86
N ALA A 200 -18.87 23.25 3.67
CA ALA A 200 -19.71 22.96 2.51
C ALA A 200 -19.35 21.60 1.89
N GLN A 201 -20.17 20.57 2.13
CA GLN A 201 -19.92 19.19 1.68
C GLN A 201 -19.65 19.06 0.17
N ARG A 202 -20.38 19.83 -0.64
CA ARG A 202 -20.19 19.85 -2.10
C ARG A 202 -18.82 20.42 -2.49
N ALA A 203 -18.37 21.47 -1.81
CA ALA A 203 -17.05 22.04 -2.04
C ALA A 203 -15.94 21.07 -1.61
N ALA A 204 -16.12 20.38 -0.48
CA ALA A 204 -15.20 19.34 -0.01
C ALA A 204 -15.07 18.17 -1.01
N ASP A 205 -16.20 17.72 -1.57
CA ASP A 205 -16.21 16.64 -2.57
C ASP A 205 -15.57 17.08 -3.89
N VAL A 206 -15.80 18.32 -4.35
CA VAL A 206 -15.13 18.87 -5.54
C VAL A 206 -13.62 18.98 -5.30
N ALA A 207 -13.20 19.49 -4.14
CA ALA A 207 -11.79 19.57 -3.77
C ALA A 207 -11.15 18.18 -3.72
N TRP A 208 -11.85 17.18 -3.19
CA TRP A 208 -11.39 15.79 -3.18
C TRP A 208 -11.21 15.23 -4.59
N ILE A 209 -12.14 15.46 -5.51
CA ILE A 209 -12.02 15.02 -6.92
C ILE A 209 -10.80 15.66 -7.57
N VAL A 210 -10.65 16.99 -7.47
CA VAL A 210 -9.51 17.72 -8.05
C VAL A 210 -8.18 17.24 -7.47
N ALA A 211 -8.11 17.09 -6.16
CA ALA A 211 -6.90 16.59 -5.50
C ALA A 211 -6.61 15.12 -5.84
N SER A 212 -7.63 14.28 -6.01
CA SER A 212 -7.48 12.88 -6.43
C SER A 212 -6.91 12.78 -7.85
N LEU A 213 -7.33 13.65 -8.77
CA LEU A 213 -6.75 13.75 -10.12
C LEU A 213 -5.28 14.20 -10.05
N ALA A 214 -4.98 15.23 -9.26
CA ALA A 214 -3.62 15.72 -9.07
C ALA A 214 -2.70 14.67 -8.44
N LEU A 215 -3.16 13.95 -7.42
CA LEU A 215 -2.41 12.87 -6.77
C LEU A 215 -2.22 11.68 -7.68
N THR A 216 -3.21 11.35 -8.50
CA THR A 216 -3.07 10.32 -9.55
C THR A 216 -1.97 10.72 -10.53
N ALA A 217 -2.01 11.95 -11.06
CA ALA A 217 -0.97 12.46 -11.95
C ALA A 217 0.43 12.45 -11.28
N ALA A 218 0.50 12.81 -10.00
CA ALA A 218 1.72 12.75 -9.21
C ALA A 218 2.23 11.31 -9.05
N ALA A 219 1.36 10.35 -8.75
CA ALA A 219 1.70 8.92 -8.66
C ALA A 219 2.27 8.40 -9.97
N LEU A 220 1.66 8.73 -11.11
CA LEU A 220 2.15 8.33 -12.44
C LEU A 220 3.51 8.98 -12.75
N ARG A 221 3.72 10.23 -12.35
CA ARG A 221 5.03 10.90 -12.48
C ARG A 221 6.09 10.24 -11.60
N THR A 222 5.76 9.90 -10.35
CA THR A 222 6.64 9.15 -9.44
C THR A 222 6.97 7.78 -10.03
N ALA A 223 5.96 7.04 -10.52
CA ALA A 223 6.17 5.75 -11.17
C ALA A 223 7.15 5.83 -12.35
N ARG A 224 6.99 6.82 -13.23
CA ARG A 224 7.92 7.05 -14.34
C ARG A 224 9.34 7.32 -13.84
N ARG A 225 9.51 8.15 -12.80
CA ARG A 225 10.83 8.41 -12.20
C ARG A 225 11.48 7.14 -11.67
N LEU A 226 10.72 6.31 -10.93
CA LEU A 226 11.21 5.03 -10.42
C LEU A 226 11.60 4.08 -11.56
N ALA A 227 10.85 4.07 -12.66
CA ALA A 227 11.15 3.29 -13.85
C ALA A 227 12.39 3.76 -14.62
N HIS A 228 12.81 5.02 -14.40
CA HIS A 228 14.00 5.55 -15.02
C HIS A 228 15.29 5.29 -14.21
N ALA A 229 15.17 4.79 -12.99
CA ALA A 229 16.32 4.38 -12.18
C ALA A 229 17.02 3.17 -12.81
N PRO A 230 18.36 3.14 -12.87
CA PRO A 230 19.14 1.98 -13.30
C PRO A 230 18.79 0.68 -12.54
N GLY A 231 18.90 -0.46 -13.23
CA GLY A 231 18.69 -1.79 -12.67
C GLY A 231 17.28 -2.36 -12.89
N PRO A 232 16.91 -3.42 -12.15
CA PRO A 232 15.60 -4.07 -12.28
C PRO A 232 14.45 -3.13 -11.91
N THR A 233 13.25 -3.43 -12.43
CA THR A 233 12.01 -2.70 -12.12
C THR A 233 11.82 -2.58 -10.61
N ASP A 234 11.57 -1.36 -10.12
CA ASP A 234 11.28 -1.08 -8.70
C ASP A 234 9.85 -1.48 -8.32
N GLY A 235 9.59 -2.79 -8.31
CA GLY A 235 8.26 -3.34 -8.02
C GLY A 235 7.74 -2.91 -6.64
N VAL A 236 8.60 -2.88 -5.62
CA VAL A 236 8.22 -2.47 -4.25
C VAL A 236 7.83 -1.00 -4.19
N GLY A 237 8.55 -0.11 -4.89
CA GLY A 237 8.20 1.30 -4.97
C GLY A 237 6.89 1.53 -5.72
N LEU A 238 6.70 0.88 -6.86
CA LEU A 238 5.48 1.00 -7.68
C LEU A 238 4.22 0.52 -6.93
N VAL A 239 4.29 -0.65 -6.30
CA VAL A 239 3.19 -1.18 -5.49
C VAL A 239 2.89 -0.27 -4.31
N THR A 240 3.93 0.21 -3.61
CA THR A 240 3.77 1.10 -2.45
C THR A 240 3.10 2.43 -2.83
N VAL A 241 3.55 3.06 -3.93
CA VAL A 241 2.93 4.29 -4.46
C VAL A 241 1.47 4.04 -4.84
N GLY A 242 1.17 2.95 -5.53
CA GLY A 242 -0.20 2.61 -5.93
C GLY A 242 -1.14 2.35 -4.75
N MET A 243 -0.66 1.66 -3.71
CA MET A 243 -1.46 1.40 -2.51
C MET A 243 -1.63 2.63 -1.62
N CYS A 244 -0.61 3.49 -1.50
CA CYS A 244 -0.74 4.79 -0.83
C CYS A 244 -1.71 5.70 -1.58
N LEU A 245 -1.63 5.74 -2.91
CA LEU A 245 -2.59 6.45 -3.76
C LEU A 245 -4.01 5.94 -3.50
N SER A 246 -4.21 4.62 -3.60
CA SER A 246 -5.51 3.98 -3.38
C SER A 246 -6.13 4.39 -2.05
N THR A 247 -5.38 4.28 -0.96
CA THR A 247 -5.86 4.66 0.38
C THR A 247 -6.23 6.14 0.44
N THR A 248 -5.40 7.00 -0.17
CA THR A 248 -5.58 8.46 -0.11
C THR A 248 -6.82 8.90 -0.89
N ILE A 249 -7.02 8.40 -2.11
CA ILE A 249 -8.04 8.90 -3.04
C ILE A 249 -9.35 8.11 -2.96
N SER A 250 -9.40 6.97 -2.27
CA SER A 250 -10.64 6.22 -2.15
C SER A 250 -11.72 7.06 -1.45
N PRO A 251 -13.00 6.81 -1.74
CA PRO A 251 -14.09 7.49 -1.04
C PRO A 251 -14.27 7.04 0.42
N PHE A 252 -13.57 5.97 0.84
CA PHE A 252 -13.56 5.44 2.20
C PHE A 252 -12.34 4.53 2.43
N SER A 253 -11.44 4.93 3.32
CA SER A 253 -10.28 4.13 3.74
C SER A 253 -10.15 4.06 5.25
N SER A 254 -10.30 2.88 5.85
CA SER A 254 -9.90 2.63 7.25
C SER A 254 -8.40 2.39 7.42
N VAL A 255 -7.90 2.45 8.67
CA VAL A 255 -6.47 2.25 9.01
C VAL A 255 -5.86 0.96 8.47
N HIS A 256 -6.60 -0.13 8.44
CA HIS A 256 -6.11 -1.40 7.89
C HIS A 256 -5.83 -1.38 6.36
N HIS A 257 -6.22 -0.32 5.63
CA HIS A 257 -5.84 -0.13 4.22
C HIS A 257 -4.41 0.40 4.07
N LEU A 258 -3.85 1.00 5.13
CA LEU A 258 -2.49 1.57 5.15
C LEU A 258 -1.37 0.51 5.23
N THR A 259 -1.65 -0.76 4.93
CA THR A 259 -0.66 -1.86 4.94
C THR A 259 0.65 -1.50 4.23
N PHE A 260 0.58 -0.83 3.08
CA PHE A 260 1.78 -0.42 2.34
C PHE A 260 2.37 0.91 2.80
N ALA A 261 1.70 1.69 3.65
CA ALA A 261 2.35 2.82 4.33
C ALA A 261 3.47 2.32 5.27
N THR A 262 3.31 1.13 5.86
CA THR A 262 4.38 0.45 6.61
C THR A 262 5.60 0.15 5.73
N VAL A 263 5.36 -0.31 4.49
CA VAL A 263 6.43 -0.53 3.51
C VAL A 263 7.03 0.81 3.06
N ALA A 264 6.23 1.87 2.95
CA ALA A 264 6.72 3.21 2.65
C ALA A 264 7.72 3.72 3.68
N VAL A 265 7.45 3.54 4.98
CA VAL A 265 8.40 3.88 6.06
C VAL A 265 9.74 3.17 5.83
N ALA A 266 9.71 1.87 5.51
CA ALA A 266 10.91 1.11 5.24
C ALA A 266 11.66 1.59 3.99
N LEU A 267 10.94 1.99 2.93
CA LEU A 267 11.54 2.58 1.73
C LEU A 267 12.20 3.93 2.00
N TRP A 268 11.52 4.82 2.73
CA TRP A 268 12.08 6.12 3.14
C TRP A 268 13.32 5.95 4.00
N ALA A 269 13.33 4.98 4.93
CA ALA A 269 14.51 4.65 5.72
C ALA A 269 15.65 4.08 4.86
N ALA A 270 15.36 3.09 4.02
CA ALA A 270 16.36 2.38 3.22
C ALA A 270 16.99 3.26 2.14
N ARG A 271 16.22 4.19 1.56
CA ARG A 271 16.66 5.09 0.47
C ARG A 271 17.05 6.48 0.96
N SER A 272 17.21 6.66 2.27
CA SER A 272 17.53 7.95 2.85
C SER A 272 18.86 8.51 2.30
N ALA A 273 18.77 9.67 1.65
CA ALA A 273 19.88 10.44 1.13
C ALA A 273 20.17 11.68 2.00
N GLY A 274 19.18 12.14 2.77
CA GLY A 274 19.27 13.34 3.61
C GLY A 274 18.57 13.24 4.96
N VAL A 275 18.56 14.35 5.70
CA VAL A 275 17.81 14.48 6.96
C VAL A 275 16.30 14.41 6.71
N ALA A 276 15.81 15.02 5.63
CA ALA A 276 14.39 15.04 5.29
C ALA A 276 13.81 13.63 5.15
N ASP A 277 14.47 12.73 4.41
CA ASP A 277 14.00 11.34 4.22
C ASP A 277 13.94 10.57 5.54
N ARG A 278 14.94 10.77 6.41
CA ARG A 278 14.98 10.17 7.75
C ARG A 278 13.87 10.71 8.65
N VAL A 279 13.56 12.00 8.54
CA VAL A 279 12.43 12.62 9.25
C VAL A 279 11.11 12.01 8.77
N VAL A 280 10.91 11.85 7.45
CA VAL A 280 9.70 11.22 6.91
C VAL A 280 9.58 9.76 7.39
N ALA A 281 10.67 8.99 7.38
CA ALA A 281 10.68 7.63 7.88
C ALA A 281 10.37 7.55 9.39
N GLY A 282 11.04 8.36 10.21
CA GLY A 282 10.85 8.38 11.66
C GLY A 282 9.45 8.86 12.06
N PHE A 283 8.99 9.95 11.47
CA PHE A 283 7.62 10.45 11.66
C PHE A 283 6.59 9.43 11.21
N GLY A 284 6.77 8.82 10.03
CA GLY A 284 5.87 7.79 9.53
C GLY A 284 5.81 6.57 10.44
N ALA A 285 6.94 6.12 10.99
CA ALA A 285 6.96 5.02 11.97
C ALA A 285 6.16 5.37 13.24
N LEU A 286 6.36 6.56 13.80
CA LEU A 286 5.64 7.04 14.98
C LEU A 286 4.14 7.14 14.73
N VAL A 287 3.75 7.69 13.58
CA VAL A 287 2.35 7.83 13.18
C VAL A 287 1.68 6.48 12.95
N LEU A 288 2.39 5.49 12.41
CA LEU A 288 1.85 4.15 12.22
C LEU A 288 1.89 3.29 13.49
N LEU A 289 2.66 3.68 14.52
CA LEU A 289 2.60 3.09 15.86
C LEU A 289 1.46 3.65 16.72
N ASP A 290 0.64 4.57 16.17
CA ASP A 290 -0.47 5.21 16.86
C ASP A 290 -1.35 4.20 17.63
N PRO A 291 -1.34 4.22 18.98
CA PRO A 291 -2.09 3.28 19.79
C PRO A 291 -3.60 3.54 19.72
N THR A 292 -4.01 4.74 19.26
CA THR A 292 -5.42 5.09 19.08
C THR A 292 -6.00 4.53 17.78
N GLY A 293 -5.17 3.93 16.92
CA GLY A 293 -5.63 3.30 15.69
C GLY A 293 -6.40 4.26 14.77
N GLY A 294 -6.02 5.54 14.74
CA GLY A 294 -6.66 6.57 13.91
C GLY A 294 -7.91 7.21 14.51
N ASP A 295 -8.20 7.03 15.80
CA ASP A 295 -9.34 7.68 16.46
C ASP A 295 -9.14 9.21 16.56
N LEU A 296 -7.89 9.66 16.71
CA LEU A 296 -7.54 11.08 16.74
C LEU A 296 -7.47 11.66 15.32
N THR A 297 -8.20 12.76 15.08
CA THR A 297 -8.21 13.47 13.80
C THR A 297 -6.80 13.87 13.35
N ALA A 298 -5.94 14.31 14.27
CA ALA A 298 -4.55 14.68 13.98
C ALA A 298 -3.74 13.47 13.46
N MET A 299 -3.92 12.28 14.05
CA MET A 299 -3.25 11.07 13.59
C MET A 299 -3.73 10.64 12.21
N ARG A 300 -5.03 10.79 11.90
CA ARG A 300 -5.55 10.52 10.55
C ARG A 300 -4.93 11.44 9.51
N TRP A 301 -4.79 12.73 9.80
CA TRP A 301 -4.10 13.67 8.91
C TRP A 301 -2.62 13.33 8.74
N ALA A 302 -1.94 12.91 9.81
CA ALA A 302 -0.53 12.51 9.73
C ALA A 302 -0.34 11.25 8.88
N MET A 303 -1.22 10.25 9.04
CA MET A 303 -1.24 9.03 8.22
C MET A 303 -1.49 9.37 6.74
N LEU A 304 -2.45 10.25 6.47
CA LEU A 304 -2.76 10.73 5.13
C LEU A 304 -1.57 11.49 4.52
N ALA A 305 -0.90 12.34 5.29
CA ALA A 305 0.28 13.08 4.86
C ALA A 305 1.42 12.13 4.47
N LEU A 306 1.68 11.07 5.25
CA LEU A 306 2.65 10.03 4.89
C LEU A 306 2.35 9.39 3.54
N CYS A 307 1.09 9.02 3.29
CA CYS A 307 0.67 8.46 2.01
C CYS A 307 0.82 9.47 0.85
N ILE A 308 0.41 10.73 1.04
CA ILE A 308 0.54 11.80 0.03
C ILE A 308 2.01 12.05 -0.30
N VAL A 309 2.87 12.22 0.70
CA VAL A 309 4.31 12.43 0.52
C VAL A 309 4.94 11.25 -0.22
N THR A 310 4.55 10.02 0.12
CA THR A 310 4.99 8.82 -0.59
C THR A 310 4.55 8.82 -2.06
N VAL A 311 3.30 9.19 -2.35
CA VAL A 311 2.77 9.29 -3.72
C VAL A 311 3.55 10.33 -4.54
N VAL A 312 3.84 11.49 -3.95
CA VAL A 312 4.41 12.64 -4.65
C VAL A 312 5.94 12.56 -4.76
N ALA A 313 6.61 11.96 -3.78
CA ALA A 313 8.04 12.19 -3.56
C ALA A 313 8.84 10.95 -3.11
N LEU A 314 8.30 9.72 -3.22
CA LEU A 314 9.07 8.53 -2.88
C LEU A 314 10.45 8.55 -3.59
N PRO A 315 11.57 8.45 -2.85
CA PRO A 315 12.91 8.49 -3.44
C PRO A 315 13.16 7.30 -4.36
N ALA A 316 13.84 7.56 -5.48
CA ALA A 316 14.30 6.50 -6.36
C ALA A 316 15.51 5.77 -5.74
N PRO A 317 15.73 4.48 -6.09
CA PRO A 317 16.86 3.70 -5.58
C PRO A 317 18.26 4.26 -5.88
N THR A 318 18.39 5.32 -6.66
CA THR A 318 19.69 5.92 -7.03
C THR A 318 19.93 7.29 -6.43
N ASP A 319 18.91 7.91 -5.82
CA ASP A 319 19.00 9.29 -5.32
C ASP A 319 20.04 9.42 -4.20
N PHE A 320 20.23 8.36 -3.40
CA PHE A 320 21.24 8.31 -2.34
C PHE A 320 22.67 8.11 -2.87
N VAL A 321 22.86 7.48 -4.03
CA VAL A 321 24.19 7.31 -4.65
C VAL A 321 24.69 8.66 -5.17
N ALA A 322 23.82 9.42 -5.84
CA ALA A 322 24.14 10.76 -6.32
C ALA A 322 24.45 11.72 -5.16
N ALA A 323 23.67 11.68 -4.07
CA ALA A 323 23.91 12.51 -2.89
C ALA A 323 25.23 12.17 -2.18
N GLY A 324 25.59 10.88 -2.12
CA GLY A 324 26.87 10.42 -1.57
C GLY A 324 28.08 10.94 -2.36
N ALA A 325 28.03 10.83 -3.69
CA ALA A 325 29.10 11.32 -4.56
C ALA A 325 29.31 12.84 -4.46
N ILE A 326 28.21 13.62 -4.40
CA ILE A 326 28.29 15.09 -4.23
C ILE A 326 28.89 15.45 -2.87
N ARG A 327 28.58 14.68 -1.81
CA ARG A 327 29.12 14.91 -0.48
C ARG A 327 30.63 14.61 -0.42
N GLU A 328 31.06 13.51 -1.02
CA GLU A 328 32.47 13.10 -1.04
C GLU A 328 33.34 14.08 -1.84
N ASP A 329 32.82 14.60 -2.96
CA ASP A 329 33.47 15.67 -3.75
C ASP A 329 33.62 16.97 -2.96
N ARG A 330 32.57 17.39 -2.21
CA ARG A 330 32.65 18.57 -1.31
C ARG A 330 33.64 18.40 -0.17
N GLU A 331 33.69 17.21 0.44
CA GLU A 331 34.65 16.92 1.52
C GLU A 331 36.09 16.87 0.99
N THR A 332 36.32 16.39 -0.23
CA THR A 332 37.64 16.41 -0.87
C THR A 332 38.06 17.80 -1.34
N THR A 333 37.16 18.63 -1.89
CA THR A 333 37.48 20.04 -2.21
C THR A 333 37.77 20.85 -0.95
N ALA A 334 36.99 20.66 0.13
CA ALA A 334 37.24 21.33 1.40
C ALA A 334 38.61 20.95 2.02
N ARG A 335 39.07 19.70 1.83
CA ARG A 335 40.42 19.26 2.27
C ARG A 335 41.56 19.79 1.40
N ARG A 336 41.29 20.10 0.11
CA ARG A 336 42.28 20.64 -0.83
C ARG A 336 42.35 22.16 -0.86
N ALA A 337 41.45 22.86 -0.16
CA ALA A 337 41.53 24.31 -0.04
C ALA A 337 42.86 24.70 0.65
N PRO A 338 43.68 25.58 0.04
CA PRO A 338 44.95 25.99 0.61
C PRO A 338 44.70 26.64 1.97
N ARG A 339 45.33 26.13 3.02
CA ARG A 339 45.34 26.80 4.32
C ARG A 339 46.06 28.12 4.14
N CYS A 340 45.36 29.22 4.36
CA CYS A 340 45.97 30.56 4.38
C CYS A 340 47.13 30.53 5.38
N PRO A 341 48.37 30.84 4.97
CA PRO A 341 49.45 30.99 5.92
C PRO A 341 49.13 32.20 6.81
N ILE A 342 49.19 31.98 8.12
CA ILE A 342 49.02 32.98 9.18
C ILE A 342 50.34 33.71 9.38
#